data_AF-A0A077GYI5-F1
#
_entry.id   AF-A0A077GYI5-F1
#
_cell.length_a   1.000
_cell.length_b   1.000
_cell.length_c   1.000
_cell.angle_alpha   90.00
_cell.angle_beta   90.00
_cell.angle_gamma   90.00
#
_symmetry.space_group_name_H-M   'P 1'
#
loop_
_entity.id
_entity.type
_entity.pdbx_description
1 polymer ?
#
loop_
_entity_poly.entity_id
_entity_poly.type
_entity_poly.pdbx_seq_one_letter_code
_entity_poly.pdbx_strand_id
1 'polypeptide(L)'
;MVHRLNRREGHPCLCRSRQKRGAEEPTDHALGRSRGGLTTKIHMVSDARGIPLHFTLSGGHASDISHAQRLLDGVHIPLNRGRPRKRCRWLLADKGYDAESLRQYCDRYRMQPVIPLRDMKRRPKPGLPRLFDKPKYRQRNAIERLFGWLKEHRRLGTRYCKLAESFAAMVTLACWRRCLRHYFSYSA
;
A
#
# COMPACT_ATOMS: atom_id res chain seq x y z
N MET A 1 -1.20 -3.29 -1.41
CA MET A 1 -0.48 -3.99 -0.33
C MET A 1 0.21 -2.94 0.53
N VAL A 2 0.08 -3.00 1.85
CA VAL A 2 0.66 -2.00 2.77
C VAL A 2 1.98 -2.49 3.30
N HIS A 3 3.00 -1.64 3.29
CA HIS A 3 4.13 -1.82 4.19
C HIS A 3 4.38 -0.58 5.04
N ARG A 4 4.56 -0.87 6.33
CA ARG A 4 4.99 0.05 7.38
C ARG A 4 6.50 0.29 7.24
N LEU A 5 6.92 1.55 7.17
CA LEU A 5 8.32 1.94 7.31
C LEU A 5 8.52 2.55 8.68
N ASN A 6 9.40 1.93 9.48
CA ASN A 6 9.69 2.35 10.84
C ASN A 6 10.83 3.36 10.82
N ARG A 7 10.64 4.49 11.49
CA ARG A 7 11.73 5.38 11.91
C ARG A 7 12.51 4.64 13.00
N ARG A 8 13.70 4.11 12.69
CA ARG A 8 14.61 3.59 13.72
C ARG A 8 15.40 4.77 14.28
N GLU A 9 14.97 5.30 15.42
CA GLU A 9 15.85 6.09 16.28
C GLU A 9 16.53 5.12 17.27
N GLY A 10 17.86 5.08 17.26
CA GLY A 10 18.63 4.29 18.20
C GLY A 10 18.87 5.07 19.50
N HIS A 11 18.38 4.53 20.62
CA HIS A 11 19.10 4.08 21.83
C HIS A 11 18.08 3.93 22.98
N PRO A 12 18.24 2.92 23.86
CA PRO A 12 17.19 2.50 24.78
C PRO A 12 17.28 3.26 26.11
N CYS A 13 16.17 3.84 26.58
CA CYS A 13 15.99 4.03 28.02
C CYS A 13 14.55 4.35 28.43
N LEU A 14 14.12 3.57 29.43
CA LEU A 14 13.20 3.90 30.52
C LEU A 14 11.71 4.06 30.20
N CYS A 15 11.00 3.01 30.59
CA CYS A 15 9.60 2.99 31.02
C CYS A 15 9.21 4.29 31.73
N ARG A 16 8.31 5.08 31.11
CA ARG A 16 7.41 5.97 31.84
C ARG A 16 6.12 6.12 31.05
N SER A 17 5.06 5.54 31.59
CA SER A 17 3.67 5.82 31.25
C SER A 17 3.41 7.32 31.39
N ARG A 18 3.43 8.04 30.27
CA ARG A 18 2.93 9.41 30.17
C ARG A 18 2.21 9.52 28.84
N GLN A 19 0.87 9.51 28.88
CA GLN A 19 0.08 10.08 27.80
C GLN A 19 0.39 11.58 27.74
N LYS A 20 1.45 11.96 27.03
CA LYS A 20 1.72 13.35 26.70
C LYS A 20 0.80 13.74 25.53
N ARG A 21 -0.27 14.47 25.84
CA ARG A 21 -0.95 15.38 24.92
C ARG A 21 0.14 16.31 24.36
N GLY A 22 0.64 16.00 23.17
CA GLY A 22 1.54 16.87 22.42
C GLY A 22 0.82 17.27 21.13
N ALA A 23 1.21 18.43 20.59
CA ALA A 23 0.58 19.05 19.41
C ALA A 23 0.28 18.04 18.29
N GLU A 24 -0.87 18.22 17.66
CA GLU A 24 -1.29 17.46 16.49
C GLU A 24 -0.28 17.72 15.37
N GLU A 25 0.33 16.65 14.84
CA GLU A 25 1.30 16.79 13.75
C GLU A 25 0.57 17.33 12.50
N PRO A 26 1.13 18.32 11.78
CA PRO A 26 0.52 18.86 10.57
C PRO A 26 0.18 17.75 9.58
N THR A 27 -0.99 17.86 8.93
CA THR A 27 -1.47 16.85 7.96
C THR A 27 -0.45 16.65 6.82
N ASP A 28 0.28 17.71 6.47
CA ASP A 28 1.30 17.75 5.42
C ASP A 28 2.54 16.89 5.71
N HIS A 29 2.70 16.39 6.93
CA HIS A 29 3.81 15.50 7.29
C HIS A 29 3.49 14.03 6.98
N ALA A 30 2.21 13.66 6.84
CA ALA A 30 1.75 12.27 6.75
C ALA A 30 2.40 11.37 7.82
N LEU A 31 2.69 11.93 9.00
CA LEU A 31 3.23 11.22 10.15
C LEU A 31 2.05 10.82 11.03
N GLY A 32 1.98 9.53 11.36
CA GLY A 32 1.07 9.04 12.37
C GLY A 32 1.88 8.52 13.54
N ARG A 33 1.43 8.78 14.76
CA ARG A 33 1.99 8.12 15.94
C ARG A 33 1.83 6.59 15.77
N SER A 34 2.52 5.80 16.56
CA SER A 34 2.36 4.34 16.63
C SER A 34 3.05 3.87 17.91
N ARG A 35 2.88 2.59 18.29
CA ARG A 35 3.59 2.03 19.45
C ARG A 35 5.11 2.10 19.32
N GLY A 36 5.64 2.24 18.10
CA GLY A 36 7.07 2.39 17.80
C GLY A 36 7.50 3.80 17.40
N GLY A 37 6.69 4.84 17.70
CA GLY A 37 6.99 6.22 17.34
C GLY A 37 6.25 6.74 16.10
N LEU A 38 6.64 7.93 15.62
CA LEU A 38 6.06 8.56 14.43
C LEU A 38 6.48 7.79 13.17
N THR A 39 5.51 7.24 12.47
CA THR A 39 5.72 6.38 11.29
C THR A 39 4.76 6.76 10.16
N THR A 40 5.07 6.23 8.97
CA THR A 40 4.31 6.47 7.75
C THR A 40 4.11 5.18 7.00
N LYS A 41 2.95 5.07 6.39
CA LYS A 41 2.60 3.95 5.52
C LYS A 41 2.67 4.40 4.09
N ILE A 42 3.28 3.56 3.27
CA ILE A 42 3.18 3.64 1.83
C ILE A 42 2.12 2.62 1.41
N HIS A 43 1.03 3.11 0.83
CA HIS A 43 0.03 2.28 0.17
C HIS A 43 0.35 2.29 -1.32
N MET A 44 0.54 1.12 -1.93
CA MET A 44 0.96 1.03 -3.33
C MET A 44 0.19 -0.03 -4.09
N VAL A 45 -0.05 0.26 -5.37
CA VAL A 45 -0.54 -0.69 -6.39
C VAL A 45 0.58 -0.95 -7.37
N SER A 46 0.78 -2.23 -7.69
CA SER A 46 1.68 -2.66 -8.76
C SER A 46 0.97 -3.53 -9.76
N ASP A 47 1.54 -3.63 -10.95
CA ASP A 47 1.18 -4.66 -11.92
C ASP A 47 1.72 -6.04 -11.50
N ALA A 48 1.30 -7.11 -12.19
CA ALA A 48 1.75 -8.49 -12.00
C ALA A 48 3.27 -8.67 -12.15
N ARG A 49 3.95 -7.77 -12.88
CA ARG A 49 5.42 -7.75 -13.03
C ARG A 49 6.15 -7.03 -11.88
N GLY A 50 5.42 -6.46 -10.93
CA GLY A 50 5.99 -5.69 -9.81
C GLY A 50 6.43 -4.28 -10.23
N ILE A 51 5.82 -3.71 -11.27
CA ILE A 51 6.00 -2.31 -11.67
C ILE A 51 5.02 -1.45 -10.84
N PRO A 52 5.50 -0.42 -10.10
CA PRO A 52 4.61 0.48 -9.36
C PRO A 52 3.73 1.30 -10.32
N LEU A 53 2.42 1.31 -10.09
CA LEU A 53 1.45 2.09 -10.88
C LEU A 53 1.04 3.37 -10.17
N HIS A 54 0.70 3.26 -8.89
CA HIS A 54 0.28 4.40 -8.08
C HIS A 54 0.57 4.13 -6.60
N PHE A 55 0.86 5.18 -5.83
CA PHE A 55 1.03 5.11 -4.40
C PHE A 55 0.41 6.31 -3.69
N THR A 56 0.02 6.11 -2.44
CA THR A 56 -0.43 7.17 -1.53
C THR A 56 0.26 7.01 -0.19
N LEU A 57 0.44 8.13 0.51
CA LEU A 57 1.06 8.16 1.83
C LEU A 57 -0.02 8.40 2.88
N SER A 58 0.16 7.79 4.05
CA SER A 58 -0.66 8.09 5.23
C SER A 58 0.15 8.02 6.50
N GLY A 59 -0.37 8.62 7.56
CA GLY A 59 0.16 8.41 8.90
C GLY A 59 0.17 6.92 9.30
N GLY A 60 1.12 6.52 10.12
CA GLY A 60 1.31 5.15 10.60
C GLY A 60 0.10 4.54 11.32
N HIS A 61 -0.72 5.37 11.97
CA HIS A 61 -1.98 4.97 12.60
C HIS A 61 -3.12 4.70 11.62
N ALA A 62 -3.06 5.27 10.41
CA ALA A 62 -4.19 5.24 9.50
C ALA A 62 -4.53 3.80 9.08
N SER A 63 -5.83 3.51 8.95
CA SER A 63 -6.30 2.22 8.49
C SER A 63 -6.01 2.03 6.99
N ASP A 64 -5.55 0.83 6.65
CA ASP A 64 -5.17 0.44 5.29
C ASP A 64 -6.40 0.39 4.37
N ILE A 65 -7.53 -0.07 4.91
CA ILE A 65 -8.82 -0.15 4.22
C ILE A 65 -9.30 1.25 3.81
N SER A 66 -9.15 2.25 4.69
CA SER A 66 -9.60 3.62 4.44
C SER A 66 -8.88 4.28 3.27
N HIS A 67 -7.64 3.86 2.97
CA HIS A 67 -6.84 4.39 1.86
C HIS A 67 -6.98 3.57 0.58
N ALA A 68 -7.57 2.37 0.66
CA ALA A 68 -7.66 1.44 -0.48
C ALA A 68 -8.44 2.03 -1.66
N GLN A 69 -9.59 2.68 -1.42
CA GLN A 69 -10.39 3.27 -2.50
C GLN A 69 -9.66 4.43 -3.18
N ARG A 70 -9.16 5.39 -2.38
CA ARG A 70 -8.36 6.52 -2.88
C ARG A 70 -7.15 6.06 -3.70
N LEU A 71 -6.46 5.02 -3.23
CA LEU A 71 -5.35 4.41 -3.93
C LEU A 71 -5.78 3.82 -5.28
N LEU A 72 -6.91 3.12 -5.35
CA LEU A 72 -7.42 2.53 -6.59
C LEU A 72 -7.94 3.57 -7.58
N ASP A 73 -8.46 4.70 -7.11
CA ASP A 73 -8.94 5.78 -7.98
C ASP A 73 -7.82 6.49 -8.74
N GLY A 74 -6.62 6.57 -8.17
CA GLY A 74 -5.43 7.14 -8.83
C GLY A 74 -4.76 6.23 -9.87
N VAL A 75 -5.18 4.96 -9.99
CA VAL A 75 -4.56 4.00 -10.90
C VAL A 75 -4.94 4.28 -12.35
N HIS A 76 -3.92 4.40 -13.19
CA HIS A 76 -4.05 4.50 -14.64
C HIS A 76 -3.21 3.40 -15.29
N ILE A 77 -3.86 2.50 -16.01
CA ILE A 77 -3.20 1.40 -16.72
C ILE A 77 -3.07 1.82 -18.19
N PRO A 78 -1.84 2.02 -18.70
CA PRO A 78 -1.63 2.38 -20.08
C PRO A 78 -2.12 1.26 -21.01
N LEU A 79 -2.72 1.63 -22.13
CA LEU A 79 -3.13 0.73 -23.20
C LEU A 79 -2.33 1.08 -24.45
N ASN A 80 -2.03 0.08 -25.29
CA ASN A 80 -1.30 0.29 -26.55
C ASN A 80 -2.05 1.22 -27.51
N ARG A 81 -3.38 1.32 -27.38
CA ARG A 81 -4.23 2.21 -28.18
C ARG A 81 -5.43 2.67 -27.34
N GLY A 82 -5.73 3.97 -27.40
CA GLY A 82 -6.91 4.57 -26.75
C GLY A 82 -6.70 5.02 -25.30
N ARG A 83 -7.81 5.34 -24.62
CA ARG A 83 -7.81 5.91 -23.26
C ARG A 83 -7.29 4.89 -22.24
N PRO A 84 -6.34 5.25 -21.35
CA PRO A 84 -5.86 4.37 -20.28
C PRO A 84 -7.00 3.76 -19.46
N ARG A 85 -6.90 2.47 -19.12
CA ARG A 85 -7.88 1.80 -18.26
C ARG A 85 -7.69 2.22 -16.82
N LYS A 86 -8.77 2.67 -16.19
CA LYS A 86 -8.77 3.02 -14.76
C LYS A 86 -8.97 1.83 -13.82
N ARG A 87 -9.32 0.64 -14.35
CA ARG A 87 -9.76 -0.52 -13.56
C ARG A 87 -9.11 -1.81 -14.03
N CYS A 88 -8.67 -2.62 -13.07
CA CYS A 88 -8.08 -3.93 -13.29
C CYS A 88 -9.15 -5.03 -13.33
N ARG A 89 -8.81 -6.19 -13.89
CA ARG A 89 -9.72 -7.36 -13.86
C ARG A 89 -9.69 -8.07 -12.50
N TRP A 90 -8.51 -8.11 -11.87
CA TRP A 90 -8.26 -8.81 -10.61
C TRP A 90 -7.61 -7.85 -9.62
N LEU A 91 -8.13 -7.82 -8.40
CA LEU A 91 -7.53 -7.08 -7.29
C LEU A 91 -6.98 -8.06 -6.27
N LEU A 92 -5.65 -8.14 -6.17
CA LEU A 92 -4.98 -8.93 -5.14
C LEU A 92 -4.63 -8.02 -3.96
N ALA A 93 -5.11 -8.37 -2.77
CA ALA A 93 -4.81 -7.62 -1.57
C ALA A 93 -4.68 -8.54 -0.35
N ASP A 94 -3.99 -8.05 0.67
CA ASP A 94 -3.81 -8.80 1.91
C ASP A 94 -5.13 -9.04 2.64
N LYS A 95 -5.14 -10.05 3.50
CA LYS A 95 -6.23 -10.32 4.45
C LYS A 95 -6.67 -9.08 5.26
N GLY A 96 -5.76 -8.15 5.52
CA GLY A 96 -6.06 -6.89 6.20
C GLY A 96 -7.00 -5.94 5.42
N TYR A 97 -7.11 -6.12 4.10
CA TYR A 97 -8.02 -5.38 3.23
C TYR A 97 -9.40 -6.03 3.11
N ASP A 98 -9.67 -7.11 3.85
CA ASP A 98 -10.99 -7.75 3.86
C ASP A 98 -12.05 -6.88 4.54
N ALA A 99 -12.61 -5.96 3.75
CA ALA A 99 -13.68 -5.06 4.13
C ALA A 99 -14.83 -5.15 3.13
N GLU A 100 -16.06 -5.07 3.65
CA GLU A 100 -17.25 -5.08 2.83
C GLU A 100 -17.28 -3.90 1.86
N SER A 101 -16.90 -2.70 2.33
CA SER A 101 -16.82 -1.49 1.52
C SER A 101 -15.86 -1.63 0.33
N LEU A 102 -14.75 -2.35 0.49
CA LEU A 102 -13.81 -2.61 -0.61
C LEU A 102 -14.37 -3.65 -1.58
N ARG A 103 -15.07 -4.68 -1.09
CA ARG A 103 -15.71 -5.69 -1.95
C ARG A 103 -16.84 -5.09 -2.78
N GLN A 104 -17.72 -4.28 -2.18
CA GLN A 104 -18.76 -3.54 -2.88
C GLN A 104 -18.20 -2.58 -3.93
N TYR A 105 -17.09 -1.90 -3.60
CA TYR A 105 -16.36 -1.08 -4.56
C TYR A 105 -15.86 -1.92 -5.75
N CYS A 106 -15.31 -3.11 -5.50
CA CYS A 106 -14.88 -4.01 -6.57
C CYS A 106 -16.05 -4.46 -7.46
N ASP A 107 -17.19 -4.82 -6.86
CA ASP A 107 -18.38 -5.26 -7.60
C ASP A 107 -18.90 -4.15 -8.52
N ARG A 108 -18.98 -2.90 -8.01
CA ARG A 108 -19.42 -1.73 -8.79
C ARG A 108 -18.59 -1.52 -10.05
N TYR A 109 -17.29 -1.77 -9.99
CA TYR A 109 -16.35 -1.60 -11.10
C TYR A 109 -16.02 -2.90 -11.84
N ARG A 110 -16.77 -3.99 -11.60
CA ARG A 110 -16.56 -5.32 -12.19
C ARG A 110 -15.12 -5.83 -12.03
N MET A 111 -14.51 -5.52 -10.89
CA MET A 111 -13.20 -6.04 -10.50
C MET A 111 -13.40 -7.27 -9.63
N GLN A 112 -12.61 -8.33 -9.84
CA GLN A 112 -12.69 -9.53 -9.01
C GLN A 112 -11.69 -9.45 -7.84
N PRO A 113 -12.16 -9.30 -6.58
CA PRO A 113 -11.27 -9.22 -5.43
C PRO A 113 -10.79 -10.62 -5.01
N VAL A 114 -9.49 -10.87 -5.17
CA VAL A 114 -8.79 -12.05 -4.66
C VAL A 114 -8.18 -11.70 -3.30
N ILE A 115 -9.04 -11.66 -2.28
CA ILE A 115 -8.69 -11.26 -0.91
C ILE A 115 -9.09 -12.38 0.05
N PRO A 116 -8.16 -12.93 0.85
CA PRO A 116 -8.48 -13.91 1.87
C PRO A 116 -9.50 -13.33 2.85
N LEU A 117 -10.47 -14.16 3.25
CA LEU A 117 -11.43 -13.78 4.28
C LEU A 117 -10.72 -13.66 5.63
N ARG A 118 -11.14 -12.68 6.43
CA ARG A 118 -10.66 -12.53 7.81
C ARG A 118 -11.34 -13.57 8.70
N ASP A 119 -10.60 -14.19 9.63
CA ASP A 119 -11.12 -15.28 10.50
C ASP A 119 -12.11 -14.79 11.58
N MET A 120 -12.68 -13.61 11.41
CA MET A 120 -13.64 -13.06 12.35
C MET A 120 -15.00 -13.68 12.09
N LYS A 121 -15.73 -14.04 13.16
CA LYS A 121 -17.12 -14.54 13.09
C LYS A 121 -18.03 -13.47 12.47
N ARG A 122 -18.14 -13.46 11.13
CA ARG A 122 -19.16 -12.69 10.41
C ARG A 122 -20.38 -13.58 10.26
N ARG A 123 -21.58 -12.99 10.41
CA ARG A 123 -22.81 -13.69 10.07
C ARG A 123 -22.70 -14.15 8.60
N PRO A 124 -22.92 -15.45 8.30
CA PRO A 124 -22.92 -15.91 6.93
C PRO A 124 -23.98 -15.13 6.16
N LYS A 125 -23.59 -14.57 5.02
CA LYS A 125 -24.52 -13.85 4.16
C LYS A 125 -25.33 -14.87 3.34
N PRO A 126 -26.61 -14.60 3.06
CA PRO A 126 -27.34 -15.32 2.02
C PRO A 126 -26.65 -15.07 0.67
N GLY A 127 -26.32 -16.13 -0.07
CA GLY A 127 -25.73 -16.04 -1.41
C GLY A 127 -24.49 -16.93 -1.62
N LEU A 128 -23.96 -16.93 -2.86
CA LEU A 128 -22.81 -17.74 -3.23
C LEU A 128 -21.57 -17.30 -2.42
N PRO A 129 -20.86 -18.22 -1.73
CA PRO A 129 -19.63 -17.89 -1.04
C PRO A 129 -18.62 -17.35 -2.06
N ARG A 130 -17.97 -16.23 -1.74
CA ARG A 130 -16.92 -15.69 -2.61
C ARG A 130 -15.73 -16.64 -2.61
N LEU A 131 -15.57 -17.37 -3.70
CA LEU A 131 -14.48 -18.32 -3.89
C LEU A 131 -13.13 -17.57 -3.82
N PHE A 132 -12.26 -18.04 -2.93
CA PHE A 132 -10.90 -17.55 -2.82
C PHE A 132 -9.97 -18.39 -3.71
N ASP A 133 -9.42 -17.76 -4.74
CA ASP A 133 -8.50 -18.40 -5.67
C ASP A 133 -7.07 -18.35 -5.13
N LYS A 134 -6.63 -19.47 -4.54
CA LYS A 134 -5.26 -19.65 -4.02
C LYS A 134 -4.18 -19.48 -5.09
N PRO A 135 -4.24 -20.11 -6.29
CA PRO A 135 -3.18 -19.94 -7.29
C PRO A 135 -3.03 -18.49 -7.76
N LYS A 136 -4.13 -17.76 -7.96
CA LYS A 136 -4.04 -16.33 -8.28
C LYS A 136 -3.43 -15.53 -7.14
N TYR A 137 -3.78 -15.83 -5.89
CA TYR A 137 -3.22 -15.13 -4.73
C TYR A 137 -1.69 -15.22 -4.63
N ARG A 138 -1.06 -16.27 -5.16
CA ARG A 138 0.42 -16.39 -5.21
C ARG A 138 1.10 -15.25 -5.98
N GLN A 139 0.39 -14.62 -6.92
CA GLN A 139 0.93 -13.49 -7.70
C GLN A 139 1.19 -12.25 -6.84
N ARG A 140 0.67 -12.19 -5.61
CA ARG A 140 1.01 -11.15 -4.61
C ARG A 140 2.51 -11.07 -4.32
N ASN A 141 3.28 -12.14 -4.56
CA ASN A 141 4.73 -12.13 -4.44
C ASN A 141 5.40 -10.98 -5.25
N ALA A 142 4.78 -10.54 -6.37
CA ALA A 142 5.31 -9.41 -7.15
C ALA A 142 5.35 -8.09 -6.35
N ILE A 143 4.28 -7.79 -5.61
CA ILE A 143 4.20 -6.58 -4.78
C ILE A 143 5.05 -6.71 -3.50
N GLU A 144 5.17 -7.92 -2.94
CA GLU A 144 6.07 -8.20 -1.82
C GLU A 144 7.54 -7.94 -2.18
N ARG A 145 7.98 -8.44 -3.34
CA ARG A 145 9.32 -8.20 -3.88
C ARG A 145 9.57 -6.72 -4.15
N LEU A 146 8.57 -6.00 -4.68
CA LEU A 146 8.67 -4.56 -4.89
C LEU A 146 8.91 -3.81 -3.57
N PHE A 147 8.20 -4.18 -2.51
CA PHE A 147 8.41 -3.58 -1.20
C PHE A 147 9.71 -4.01 -0.52
N GLY A 148 10.18 -5.23 -0.74
CA GLY A 148 11.51 -5.67 -0.35
C GLY A 148 12.59 -4.76 -0.95
N TRP A 149 12.53 -4.58 -2.27
CA TRP A 149 13.42 -3.69 -3.01
C TRP A 149 13.32 -2.21 -2.57
N LEU A 150 12.11 -1.71 -2.30
CA LEU A 150 11.95 -0.35 -1.76
C LEU A 150 12.63 -0.18 -0.40
N LYS A 151 12.61 -1.21 0.45
CA LYS A 151 13.22 -1.18 1.79
C LYS A 151 14.75 -1.26 1.76
N GLU A 152 15.34 -1.82 0.71
CA GLU A 152 16.81 -1.81 0.50
C GLU A 152 17.34 -0.37 0.39
N HIS A 153 16.52 0.56 -0.07
CA HIS A 153 16.88 1.98 -0.13
C HIS A 153 16.83 2.56 1.29
N ARG A 154 17.99 2.67 1.96
CA ARG A 154 18.08 3.19 3.34
C ARG A 154 17.31 4.51 3.57
N ARG A 155 17.32 5.41 2.57
CA ARG A 155 16.59 6.69 2.63
C ARG A 155 15.07 6.51 2.76
N LEU A 156 14.51 5.47 2.14
CA LEU A 156 13.10 5.10 2.26
C LEU A 156 12.86 4.28 3.53
N GLY A 157 13.75 3.33 3.82
CA GLY A 157 13.72 2.43 4.98
C GLY A 157 13.51 3.15 6.32
N THR A 158 14.34 4.16 6.59
CA THR A 158 14.39 4.85 7.89
C THR A 158 13.56 6.14 7.94
N ARG A 159 13.04 6.60 6.80
CA ARG A 159 12.37 7.91 6.60
C ARG A 159 13.10 9.07 7.31
N TYR A 160 14.02 9.73 6.60
CA TYR A 160 14.68 10.96 7.09
C TYR A 160 13.87 12.25 6.84
N CYS A 161 12.94 12.24 5.89
CA CYS A 161 12.18 13.42 5.49
C CYS A 161 11.02 13.70 6.46
N LYS A 162 10.94 14.93 7.00
CA LYS A 162 9.82 15.39 7.85
C LYS A 162 8.54 15.63 7.05
N LEU A 163 8.63 16.33 5.92
CA LEU A 163 7.51 16.63 5.03
C LEU A 163 7.07 15.38 4.25
N ALA A 164 5.76 15.25 3.99
CA ALA A 164 5.23 14.17 3.16
C ALA A 164 5.62 14.35 1.70
N GLU A 165 5.67 15.59 1.20
CA GLU A 165 6.01 15.89 -0.19
C GLU A 165 7.44 15.46 -0.53
N SER A 166 8.42 15.82 0.30
CA SER A 166 9.81 15.40 0.08
C SER A 166 9.96 13.89 0.16
N PHE A 167 9.20 13.23 1.05
CA PHE A 167 9.19 11.77 1.12
C PHE A 167 8.53 11.15 -0.12
N ALA A 168 7.42 11.70 -0.57
CA ALA A 168 6.73 11.28 -1.79
C ALA A 168 7.65 11.43 -3.01
N ALA A 169 8.37 12.55 -3.14
CA ALA A 169 9.35 12.77 -4.21
C ALA A 169 10.43 11.67 -4.24
N MET A 170 10.96 11.28 -3.08
CA MET A 170 11.93 10.18 -2.97
C MET A 170 11.32 8.83 -3.38
N VAL A 171 10.07 8.55 -2.99
CA VAL A 171 9.37 7.32 -3.40
C VAL A 171 9.09 7.33 -4.90
N THR A 172 8.69 8.47 -5.47
CA THR A 172 8.48 8.66 -6.91
C THR A 172 9.76 8.41 -7.69
N LEU A 173 10.90 8.96 -7.24
CA LEU A 173 12.20 8.73 -7.87
C LEU A 173 12.59 7.25 -7.86
N ALA A 174 12.35 6.55 -6.74
CA ALA A 174 12.58 5.11 -6.66
C ALA A 174 11.67 4.34 -7.62
N CYS A 175 10.38 4.70 -7.69
CA CYS A 175 9.44 4.09 -8.63
C CYS A 175 9.87 4.29 -10.08
N TRP A 176 10.27 5.50 -10.45
CA TRP A 176 10.82 5.81 -11.78
C TRP A 176 12.05 4.97 -12.10
N ARG A 177 13.03 4.90 -11.20
CA ARG A 177 14.22 4.06 -11.39
C ARG A 177 13.89 2.58 -11.56
N ARG A 178 12.82 2.09 -10.91
CA ARG A 178 12.32 0.71 -11.08
C ARG A 178 11.68 0.51 -12.44
N CYS A 179 10.86 1.46 -12.90
CA CYS A 179 10.25 1.45 -14.22
C CYS A 179 11.31 1.48 -15.32
N LEU A 180 12.25 2.44 -15.28
CA LEU A 180 13.31 2.56 -16.28
C LEU A 180 14.11 1.27 -16.41
N ARG A 181 14.56 0.69 -15.29
CA ARG A 181 15.24 -0.61 -15.33
C ARG A 181 14.37 -1.71 -15.96
N HIS A 182 13.09 -1.77 -15.64
CA HIS A 182 12.21 -2.75 -16.27
C HIS A 182 12.05 -2.50 -17.79
N TYR A 183 11.91 -1.26 -18.26
CA TYR A 183 11.71 -1.01 -19.68
C TYR A 183 13.00 -1.18 -20.49
N PHE A 184 14.14 -0.72 -19.98
CA PHE A 184 15.42 -0.81 -20.69
C PHE A 184 16.08 -2.18 -20.60
N SER A 185 15.89 -2.96 -19.52
CA SER A 185 16.43 -4.32 -19.43
C SER A 185 15.68 -5.36 -20.27
N TYR A 186 14.52 -5.03 -20.82
CA TYR A 186 13.77 -5.90 -21.75
C TYR A 186 14.00 -5.55 -23.23
N SER A 187 14.81 -4.52 -23.51
CA SER A 187 15.10 -4.04 -24.87
C SER A 187 16.52 -4.38 -25.34
N ALA A 188 17.24 -5.21 -24.57
CA ALA A 188 18.53 -5.82 -24.90
C ALA A 188 18.37 -7.34 -24.88
#